data_AF-A0A6N7PS32-F1
#
_entry.id   AF-A0A6N7PS32-F1
#
_cell.length_a   1.000
_cell.length_b   1.000
_cell.length_c   1.000
_cell.angle_alpha   90.00
_cell.angle_beta   90.00
_cell.angle_gamma   90.00
#
_symmetry.space_group_name_H-M   'P 1'
#
loop_
_entity.id
_entity.type
_entity.pdbx_description
1 polymer ?
#
loop_
_entity_poly.entity_id
_entity_poly.type
_entity_poly.pdbx_seq_one_letter_code
_entity_poly.pdbx_strand_id
1 'polypeptide(L)'
;MTSPSESVVLCEGFHDRAFWKGWLEHLRCEDARPVRPDGSYGTAKDPFGKPVQGGQWAFRTPGGGFLRVSPCGGDNGVLKELRTRLEGRKTNALRRVITSLDNDAITSDVALSQRAESLRQSFTSAIAAADPRYERLANGDLILDDGRTVASLVLWQSAAERVPAHVPAKQTLERLVCSALCAAYPDRGAAVAAWLVARPDAPPPGPKEFAWSHMAGWYASKGCDEFYQALWKDAAVAEALRQRLDAAGAWDIVEALIAG
;
A
#
# COMPACT_ATOMS: atom_id res chain seq x y z
N MET A 1 3.86 5.62 31.33
CA MET A 1 4.58 5.36 30.06
C MET A 1 3.88 4.20 29.39
N THR A 2 3.41 4.37 28.16
CA THR A 2 2.79 3.29 27.38
C THR A 2 3.86 2.24 27.05
N SER A 3 3.50 0.96 27.10
CA SER A 3 4.41 -0.11 26.68
C SER A 3 4.80 0.09 25.21
N PRO A 4 6.06 -0.18 24.82
CA PRO A 4 6.50 -0.03 23.44
C PRO A 4 5.67 -0.95 22.52
N SER A 5 5.16 -0.40 21.43
CA SER A 5 4.38 -1.14 20.42
C SER A 5 4.71 -0.65 19.02
N GLU A 6 4.58 -1.55 18.03
CA GLU A 6 4.74 -1.21 16.62
C GLU A 6 3.43 -1.41 15.84
N SER A 7 3.26 -0.61 14.79
CA SER A 7 2.36 -0.92 13.68
C SER A 7 3.17 -1.28 12.44
N VAL A 8 2.64 -2.17 11.59
CA VAL A 8 3.34 -2.63 10.39
C VAL A 8 2.41 -2.68 9.19
N VAL A 9 2.90 -2.22 8.04
CA VAL A 9 2.34 -2.47 6.71
C VAL A 9 3.18 -3.53 6.02
N LEU A 10 2.55 -4.60 5.59
CA LEU A 10 3.13 -5.67 4.80
C LEU A 10 2.63 -5.51 3.36
N CYS A 11 3.55 -5.39 2.42
CA CYS A 11 3.23 -5.14 1.02
C CYS A 11 4.03 -6.06 0.10
N GLU A 12 3.55 -6.27 -1.13
CA GLU A 12 4.13 -7.26 -2.03
C GLU A 12 5.56 -6.92 -2.45
N GLY A 13 5.79 -5.70 -2.94
CA GLY A 13 7.05 -5.33 -3.55
C GLY A 13 7.58 -3.95 -3.18
N PHE A 14 8.68 -3.58 -3.84
CA PHE A 14 9.33 -2.28 -3.63
C PHE A 14 8.49 -1.11 -4.17
N HIS A 15 7.69 -1.32 -5.22
CA HIS A 15 6.78 -0.31 -5.75
C HIS A 15 5.64 0.01 -4.78
N ASP A 16 5.01 -1.01 -4.17
CA ASP A 16 4.02 -0.84 -3.11
C ASP A 16 4.62 -0.08 -1.94
N ARG A 17 5.80 -0.51 -1.50
CA ARG A 17 6.53 0.17 -0.43
C ARG A 17 6.73 1.65 -0.78
N ALA A 18 7.19 1.95 -1.99
CA ALA A 18 7.40 3.31 -2.50
C ALA A 18 6.12 4.15 -2.48
N PHE A 19 5.00 3.58 -2.94
CA PHE A 19 3.69 4.21 -2.88
C PHE A 19 3.26 4.49 -1.44
N TRP A 20 3.40 3.51 -0.54
CA TRP A 20 3.12 3.64 0.88
C TRP A 20 3.91 4.78 1.53
N LYS A 21 5.20 4.96 1.21
CA LYS A 21 5.97 6.10 1.73
C LYS A 21 5.42 7.42 1.27
N GLY A 22 5.17 7.60 -0.03
CA GLY A 22 4.61 8.84 -0.53
C GLY A 22 3.28 9.18 0.15
N TRP A 23 2.44 8.16 0.36
CA TRP A 23 1.16 8.32 1.04
C TRP A 23 1.32 8.69 2.51
N LEU A 24 2.19 7.99 3.24
CA LEU A 24 2.43 8.25 4.66
C LEU A 24 3.08 9.63 4.88
N GLU A 25 4.03 10.04 4.04
CA GLU A 25 4.64 11.38 4.09
C GLU A 25 3.59 12.47 3.81
N HIS A 26 2.68 12.24 2.85
CA HIS A 26 1.54 13.14 2.60
C HIS A 26 0.64 13.28 3.83
N LEU A 27 0.48 12.20 4.59
CA LEU A 27 -0.24 12.17 5.86
C LEU A 27 0.61 12.59 7.08
N ARG A 28 1.75 13.26 6.83
CA ARG A 28 2.65 13.82 7.85
C ARG A 28 3.30 12.77 8.76
N CYS A 29 3.41 11.53 8.32
CA CYS A 29 4.32 10.59 8.96
C CYS A 29 5.77 11.00 8.67
N GLU A 30 6.60 11.03 9.69
CA GLU A 30 8.00 11.45 9.59
C GLU A 30 8.94 10.24 9.51
N ASP A 31 10.05 10.34 8.78
CA ASP A 31 11.06 9.29 8.75
C ASP A 31 11.64 9.05 10.16
N ALA A 32 11.59 7.81 10.64
CA ALA A 32 12.05 7.47 11.99
C ALA A 32 13.58 7.32 12.10
N ARG A 33 14.33 7.46 11.00
CA ARG A 33 15.80 7.41 11.03
C ARG A 33 16.34 8.66 11.71
N PRO A 34 17.28 8.52 12.67
CA PRO A 34 17.90 9.67 13.28
C PRO A 34 18.74 10.42 12.25
N VAL A 35 18.59 11.75 12.20
CA VAL A 35 19.47 12.62 11.40
C VAL A 35 20.78 12.79 12.17
N ARG A 36 21.91 12.52 11.51
CA ARG A 36 23.25 12.69 12.07
C ARG A 36 23.72 14.15 11.92
N PRO A 37 24.77 14.57 12.67
CA PRO A 37 25.29 15.94 12.58
C PRO A 37 25.76 16.37 11.18
N ASP A 38 26.11 15.40 10.32
CA ASP A 38 26.52 15.62 8.93
C ASP A 38 25.33 15.70 7.94
N GLY A 39 24.09 15.64 8.44
CA GLY A 39 22.87 15.61 7.64
C GLY A 39 22.53 14.24 7.03
N SER A 40 23.35 13.21 7.24
CA SER A 40 23.05 11.85 6.79
C SER A 40 22.07 11.15 7.74
N TYR A 41 21.41 10.10 7.26
CA TYR A 41 20.49 9.32 8.08
C TYR A 41 21.20 8.13 8.73
N GLY A 42 20.95 7.92 10.02
CA GLY A 42 21.31 6.69 10.72
C GLY A 42 20.34 5.53 10.46
N THR A 43 20.55 4.43 11.18
CA THR A 43 19.66 3.26 11.12
C THR A 43 18.48 3.46 12.06
N ALA A 44 17.26 3.41 11.53
CA ALA A 44 16.06 3.39 12.37
C ALA A 44 16.06 2.12 13.23
N LYS A 45 15.62 2.26 14.48
CA LYS A 45 15.38 1.13 15.38
C LYS A 45 13.89 1.06 15.68
N ASP A 46 13.38 -0.16 15.75
CA ASP A 46 12.02 -0.40 16.21
C ASP A 46 11.89 -0.14 17.72
N PRO A 47 10.67 -0.13 18.27
CA PRO A 47 10.41 0.13 19.69
C PRO A 47 11.07 -0.86 20.64
N PHE A 48 11.55 -2.00 20.12
CA PHE A 48 12.20 -3.07 20.86
C PHE A 48 13.73 -3.04 20.67
N GLY A 49 14.26 -2.00 20.04
CA GLY A 49 15.69 -1.75 19.85
C GLY A 49 16.33 -2.48 18.67
N LYS A 50 15.56 -3.22 17.86
CA LYS A 50 16.09 -3.94 16.69
C LYS A 50 16.19 -3.00 15.49
N PRO A 51 17.24 -3.11 14.66
CA PRO A 51 17.38 -2.27 13.48
C PRO A 51 16.32 -2.62 12.42
N VAL A 52 15.82 -1.60 11.72
CA VAL A 52 14.97 -1.76 10.52
C VAL A 52 15.88 -1.85 9.29
N GLN A 53 15.80 -2.97 8.57
CA GLN A 53 16.73 -3.35 7.50
C GLN A 53 16.01 -3.99 6.30
N GLY A 54 16.75 -4.42 5.28
CA GLY A 54 16.21 -5.24 4.18
C GLY A 54 15.26 -4.48 3.25
N GLY A 55 15.52 -3.19 3.06
CA GLY A 55 14.63 -2.32 2.27
C GLY A 55 13.31 -1.98 2.99
N GLN A 56 13.18 -2.24 4.28
CA GLN A 56 12.06 -1.72 5.08
C GLN A 56 12.20 -0.21 5.30
N TRP A 57 11.07 0.45 5.53
CA TRP A 57 11.04 1.84 6.01
C TRP A 57 10.38 1.92 7.38
N ALA A 58 10.75 2.96 8.12
CA ALA A 58 10.26 3.22 9.47
C ALA A 58 9.82 4.68 9.57
N PHE A 59 8.67 4.90 10.19
CA PHE A 59 8.05 6.20 10.35
C PHE A 59 7.58 6.44 11.77
N ARG A 60 7.45 7.72 12.13
CA ARG A 60 6.68 8.20 13.26
C ARG A 60 5.35 8.73 12.76
N THR A 61 4.25 8.21 13.30
CA THR A 61 2.92 8.76 13.01
C THR A 61 2.76 10.13 13.68
N PRO A 62 1.83 10.97 13.22
CA PRO A 62 1.47 12.20 13.93
C PRO A 62 1.05 11.96 15.39
N GLY A 63 0.47 10.80 15.71
CA GLY A 63 0.19 10.37 17.08
C GLY A 63 1.42 9.94 17.91
N GLY A 64 2.62 9.93 17.32
CA GLY A 64 3.87 9.51 17.94
C GLY A 64 4.16 8.01 17.88
N GLY A 65 3.25 7.23 17.29
CA GLY A 65 3.38 5.78 17.11
C GLY A 65 4.52 5.42 16.16
N PHE A 66 5.10 4.23 16.35
CA PHE A 66 6.09 3.68 15.41
C PHE A 66 5.40 2.87 14.33
N LEU A 67 5.71 3.16 13.07
CA LEU A 67 5.18 2.46 11.91
C LEU A 67 6.30 1.90 11.05
N ARG A 68 6.20 0.64 10.66
CA ARG A 68 7.10 -0.04 9.72
C ARG A 68 6.38 -0.33 8.40
N VAL A 69 7.05 -0.16 7.27
CA VAL A 69 6.59 -0.65 5.96
C VAL A 69 7.56 -1.70 5.45
N SER A 70 7.07 -2.90 5.17
CA SER A 70 7.89 -4.06 4.78
C SER A 70 7.46 -4.63 3.43
N PRO A 71 8.34 -4.64 2.42
CA PRO A 71 8.12 -5.42 1.20
C PRO A 71 8.38 -6.91 1.49
N CYS A 72 7.57 -7.80 0.93
CA CYS A 72 7.56 -9.21 1.30
C CYS A 72 7.86 -10.18 0.13
N GLY A 73 8.02 -9.70 -1.09
CA GLY A 73 8.33 -10.53 -2.27
C GLY A 73 7.11 -11.26 -2.84
N GLY A 74 5.94 -10.60 -2.85
CA GLY A 74 4.66 -11.11 -3.39
C GLY A 74 3.71 -11.71 -2.33
N ASP A 75 2.51 -12.11 -2.75
CA ASP A 75 1.38 -12.53 -1.89
C ASP A 75 1.78 -13.56 -0.82
N ASN A 76 2.47 -14.61 -1.24
CA ASN A 76 2.89 -15.69 -0.35
C ASN A 76 3.86 -15.19 0.73
N GLY A 77 4.75 -14.27 0.34
CA GLY A 77 5.67 -13.61 1.25
C GLY A 77 4.93 -12.74 2.26
N VAL A 78 3.93 -11.98 1.80
CA VAL A 78 3.09 -11.13 2.67
C VAL A 78 2.35 -11.98 3.70
N LEU A 79 1.69 -13.07 3.29
CA LEU A 79 0.98 -13.96 4.20
C LEU A 79 1.92 -14.72 5.15
N LYS A 80 3.15 -15.04 4.70
CA LYS A 80 4.17 -15.63 5.57
C LYS A 80 4.61 -14.64 6.66
N GLU A 81 4.96 -13.41 6.27
CA GLU A 81 5.37 -12.36 7.21
C GLU A 81 4.23 -11.98 8.17
N LEU A 82 2.98 -11.96 7.69
CA LEU A 82 1.79 -11.77 8.55
C LEU A 82 1.76 -12.79 9.68
N ARG A 83 1.90 -14.07 9.37
CA ARG A 83 1.94 -15.14 10.39
C ARG A 83 3.11 -14.96 11.36
N THR A 84 4.28 -14.58 10.86
CA THR A 84 5.46 -14.30 11.70
C THR A 84 5.21 -13.13 12.65
N ARG A 85 4.59 -12.04 12.18
CA ARG A 85 4.24 -10.88 13.03
C ARG A 85 3.20 -11.22 14.08
N LEU A 86 2.17 -11.97 13.68
CA LEU A 86 1.14 -12.42 14.60
C LEU A 86 1.72 -13.33 15.68
N GLU A 87 2.60 -14.26 15.37
CA GLU A 87 3.25 -15.08 16.41
C GLU A 87 4.16 -14.23 17.31
N GLY A 88 4.95 -13.33 16.71
CA GLY A 88 5.84 -12.42 17.41
C GLY A 88 5.14 -11.48 18.39
N ARG A 89 3.85 -11.18 18.17
CA ARG A 89 3.05 -10.25 18.98
C ARG A 89 2.97 -10.63 20.45
N LYS A 90 3.13 -11.92 20.77
CA LYS A 90 3.16 -12.45 22.15
C LYS A 90 4.34 -11.91 22.96
N THR A 91 5.39 -11.44 22.29
CA THR A 91 6.62 -10.93 22.91
C THR A 91 6.86 -9.46 22.62
N ASN A 92 6.55 -9.02 21.39
CA ASN A 92 6.74 -7.64 20.95
C ASN A 92 5.37 -7.07 20.59
N ALA A 93 4.85 -6.12 21.36
CA ALA A 93 3.47 -5.67 21.19
C ALA A 93 3.22 -5.15 19.77
N LEU A 94 2.28 -5.79 19.07
CA LEU A 94 1.85 -5.41 17.73
C LEU A 94 0.52 -4.67 17.86
N ARG A 95 0.51 -3.36 17.63
CA ARG A 95 -0.73 -2.58 17.71
C ARG A 95 -1.60 -2.78 16.48
N ARG A 96 -0.99 -2.72 15.29
CA ARG A 96 -1.71 -2.90 14.02
C ARG A 96 -0.87 -3.58 12.96
N VAL A 97 -1.46 -4.50 12.20
CA VAL A 97 -0.87 -5.05 10.97
C VAL A 97 -1.81 -4.80 9.80
N ILE A 98 -1.30 -4.14 8.76
CA ILE A 98 -1.99 -3.94 7.49
C ILE A 98 -1.36 -4.88 6.47
N THR A 99 -2.17 -5.69 5.83
CA THR A 99 -1.77 -6.50 4.66
C THR A 99 -2.23 -5.79 3.40
N SER A 100 -1.31 -5.48 2.50
CA SER A 100 -1.56 -4.77 1.25
C SER A 100 -1.26 -5.70 0.08
N LEU A 101 -2.28 -6.02 -0.73
CA LEU A 101 -2.20 -6.99 -1.83
C LEU A 101 -2.87 -6.45 -3.09
N ASP A 102 -2.34 -6.82 -4.25
CA ASP A 102 -3.02 -6.67 -5.53
C ASP A 102 -4.24 -7.59 -5.57
N ASN A 103 -5.38 -7.07 -6.05
CA ASN A 103 -6.53 -7.93 -6.28
C ASN A 103 -6.23 -8.87 -7.46
N ASP A 104 -5.51 -8.40 -8.47
CA ASP A 104 -5.04 -9.17 -9.62
C ASP A 104 -6.14 -9.69 -10.57
N ALA A 105 -7.41 -9.47 -10.25
CA ALA A 105 -8.51 -9.76 -11.15
C ALA A 105 -8.55 -8.83 -12.36
N ILE A 106 -8.95 -9.36 -13.51
CA ILE A 106 -9.37 -8.55 -14.66
C ILE A 106 -10.71 -7.89 -14.32
N THR A 107 -10.93 -6.66 -14.79
CA THR A 107 -12.14 -5.84 -14.56
C THR A 107 -13.40 -6.51 -15.15
N SER A 108 -13.89 -7.55 -14.49
CA SER A 108 -15.22 -8.12 -14.61
C SER A 108 -15.74 -8.33 -13.19
N ASP A 109 -16.98 -7.94 -12.93
CA ASP A 109 -17.50 -7.85 -11.56
C ASP A 109 -17.44 -9.19 -10.82
N VAL A 110 -17.69 -10.29 -11.53
CA VAL A 110 -17.66 -11.65 -10.96
C VAL A 110 -16.25 -12.06 -10.58
N ALA A 111 -15.27 -11.95 -11.49
CA ALA A 111 -13.90 -12.35 -11.21
C ALA A 111 -13.26 -11.46 -10.12
N LEU A 112 -13.58 -10.17 -10.14
CA LEU A 112 -13.14 -9.21 -9.13
C LEU A 112 -13.62 -9.59 -7.73
N SER A 113 -14.91 -9.88 -7.61
CA SER A 113 -15.53 -10.24 -6.33
C SER A 113 -14.99 -11.57 -5.80
N GLN A 114 -14.87 -12.58 -6.66
CA GLN A 114 -14.36 -13.91 -6.28
C GLN A 114 -12.91 -13.84 -5.79
N ARG A 115 -12.06 -13.10 -6.49
CA ARG A 115 -10.65 -12.97 -6.12
C ARG A 115 -10.47 -12.14 -4.84
N ALA A 116 -11.20 -11.03 -4.71
CA ALA A 116 -11.24 -10.26 -3.46
C ALA A 116 -11.62 -11.14 -2.27
N GLU A 117 -12.64 -11.98 -2.43
CA GLU A 117 -13.10 -12.88 -1.37
C GLU A 117 -12.09 -13.97 -1.04
N SER A 118 -11.43 -14.56 -2.04
CA SER A 118 -10.34 -15.52 -1.83
C SER A 118 -9.17 -14.92 -1.03
N LEU A 119 -8.81 -13.67 -1.31
CA LEU A 119 -7.79 -12.93 -0.56
C LEU A 119 -8.23 -12.65 0.88
N ARG A 120 -9.47 -12.18 1.07
CA ARG A 120 -10.06 -11.96 2.40
C ARG A 120 -10.13 -13.24 3.22
N GLN A 121 -10.50 -14.36 2.62
CA GLN A 121 -10.55 -15.66 3.27
C GLN A 121 -9.14 -16.07 3.71
N SER A 122 -8.14 -15.96 2.82
CA SER A 122 -6.75 -16.30 3.14
C SER A 122 -6.18 -15.46 4.29
N PHE A 123 -6.45 -14.15 4.28
CA PHE A 123 -6.12 -13.23 5.36
C PHE A 123 -6.81 -13.63 6.68
N THR A 124 -8.12 -13.84 6.64
CA THR A 124 -8.92 -14.23 7.82
C THR A 124 -8.47 -15.56 8.40
N SER A 125 -8.15 -16.56 7.56
CA SER A 125 -7.61 -17.85 8.01
C SER A 125 -6.27 -17.70 8.72
N ALA A 126 -5.39 -16.79 8.26
CA ALA A 126 -4.14 -16.51 8.96
C ALA A 126 -4.37 -15.88 10.34
N ILE A 127 -5.35 -14.97 10.46
CA ILE A 127 -5.76 -14.38 11.76
C ILE A 127 -6.35 -15.46 12.69
N ALA A 128 -7.31 -16.24 12.20
CA ALA A 128 -7.99 -17.29 12.97
C ALA A 128 -7.03 -18.35 13.50
N ALA A 129 -5.99 -18.70 12.72
CA ALA A 129 -4.96 -19.63 13.17
C ALA A 129 -4.08 -19.05 14.30
N ALA A 130 -3.93 -17.73 14.36
CA ALA A 130 -3.10 -17.04 15.35
C ALA A 130 -3.87 -16.61 16.60
N ASP A 131 -5.17 -16.36 16.49
CA ASP A 131 -6.11 -16.17 17.61
C ASP A 131 -7.51 -16.65 17.20
N PRO A 132 -7.99 -17.80 17.70
CA PRO A 132 -9.33 -18.29 17.38
C PRO A 132 -10.46 -17.44 18.00
N ARG A 133 -10.13 -16.51 18.92
CA ARG A 133 -11.10 -15.61 19.57
C ARG A 133 -11.19 -14.24 18.90
N TYR A 134 -10.61 -14.08 17.71
CA TYR A 134 -10.67 -12.81 17.00
C TYR A 134 -12.12 -12.36 16.77
N GLU A 135 -12.35 -11.06 16.75
CA GLU A 135 -13.65 -10.47 16.40
C GLU A 135 -13.53 -9.68 15.11
N ARG A 136 -14.58 -9.68 14.29
CA ARG A 136 -14.68 -8.87 13.07
C ARG A 136 -15.51 -7.62 13.36
N LEU A 137 -14.93 -6.47 13.06
CA LEU A 137 -15.60 -5.17 13.14
C LEU A 137 -16.42 -4.89 11.87
N ALA A 138 -17.34 -3.93 11.97
CA ALA A 138 -18.21 -3.52 10.86
C ALA A 138 -17.44 -2.96 9.65
N ASN A 139 -16.29 -2.33 9.88
CA ASN A 139 -15.39 -1.83 8.83
C ASN A 139 -14.53 -2.94 8.19
N GLY A 140 -14.68 -4.19 8.62
CA GLY A 140 -13.93 -5.34 8.11
C GLY A 140 -12.61 -5.62 8.84
N ASP A 141 -12.15 -4.74 9.74
CA ASP A 141 -10.99 -4.98 10.59
C ASP A 141 -11.22 -6.21 11.48
N LEU A 142 -10.13 -6.92 11.78
CA LEU A 142 -10.12 -8.02 12.72
C LEU A 142 -9.36 -7.61 13.98
N ILE A 143 -9.97 -7.74 15.14
CA ILE A 143 -9.33 -7.45 16.43
C ILE A 143 -8.94 -8.75 17.14
N LEU A 144 -7.75 -8.75 17.73
CA LEU A 144 -7.18 -9.88 18.47
C LEU A 144 -6.76 -9.40 19.87
N ASP A 145 -6.50 -10.37 20.77
CA ASP A 145 -5.94 -10.11 22.09
C ASP A 145 -6.74 -9.09 22.92
N ASP A 146 -8.08 -9.19 22.88
CA ASP A 146 -9.03 -8.29 23.55
C ASP A 146 -8.91 -6.84 23.06
N GLY A 147 -8.66 -6.65 21.76
CA GLY A 147 -8.58 -5.34 21.10
C GLY A 147 -7.19 -4.70 21.09
N ARG A 148 -6.17 -5.38 21.62
CA ARG A 148 -4.78 -4.85 21.65
C ARG A 148 -4.09 -4.88 20.30
N THR A 149 -4.48 -5.81 19.43
CA THR A 149 -3.94 -5.96 18.06
C THR A 149 -5.08 -5.79 17.06
N VAL A 150 -4.91 -4.92 16.06
CA VAL A 150 -5.84 -4.78 14.93
C VAL A 150 -5.19 -5.28 13.64
N ALA A 151 -5.88 -6.12 12.88
CA ALA A 151 -5.44 -6.58 11.58
C ALA A 151 -6.39 -6.06 10.49
N SER A 152 -5.82 -5.41 9.47
CA SER A 152 -6.56 -4.81 8.36
C SER A 152 -6.05 -5.35 7.03
N LEU A 153 -6.93 -5.39 6.03
CA LEU A 153 -6.61 -5.79 4.66
C LEU A 153 -6.89 -4.62 3.71
N VAL A 154 -5.86 -4.21 2.97
CA VAL A 154 -5.95 -3.27 1.85
C VAL A 154 -5.78 -4.07 0.56
N LEU A 155 -6.76 -3.97 -0.33
CA LEU A 155 -6.66 -4.53 -1.68
C LEU A 155 -6.47 -3.40 -2.68
N TRP A 156 -5.45 -3.49 -3.52
CA TRP A 156 -5.27 -2.56 -4.63
C TRP A 156 -6.33 -2.84 -5.69
N GLN A 157 -7.35 -1.99 -5.68
CA GLN A 157 -8.44 -2.02 -6.63
C GLN A 157 -9.02 -0.62 -6.79
N SER A 158 -9.55 -0.35 -7.99
CA SER A 158 -10.31 0.85 -8.29
C SER A 158 -11.75 0.43 -8.59
N ALA A 159 -12.70 0.97 -7.83
CA ALA A 159 -14.13 0.62 -7.85
C ALA A 159 -14.90 0.98 -9.15
N ALA A 160 -14.18 1.25 -10.25
CA ALA A 160 -14.70 1.50 -11.60
C ALA A 160 -15.74 2.63 -11.72
N GLU A 161 -15.27 3.85 -12.02
CA GLU A 161 -15.91 4.64 -13.08
C GLU A 161 -15.53 4.04 -14.45
N ARG A 162 -16.19 4.48 -15.54
CA ARG A 162 -15.75 4.17 -16.92
C ARG A 162 -14.24 4.41 -17.04
N VAL A 163 -13.49 3.34 -17.09
CA VAL A 163 -12.03 3.42 -17.10
C VAL A 163 -11.59 3.70 -18.53
N PRO A 164 -10.83 4.79 -18.79
CA PRO A 164 -10.31 5.06 -20.12
C PRO A 164 -9.52 3.87 -20.67
N ALA A 165 -9.55 3.67 -21.99
CA ALA A 165 -8.90 2.53 -22.64
C ALA A 165 -7.38 2.41 -22.36
N HIS A 166 -6.76 3.46 -21.82
CA HIS A 166 -5.33 3.54 -21.52
C HIS A 166 -4.97 3.27 -20.05
N VAL A 167 -5.90 2.72 -19.27
CA VAL A 167 -5.63 2.26 -17.91
C VAL A 167 -5.67 0.73 -17.88
N PRO A 168 -4.69 0.05 -17.25
CA PRO A 168 -4.62 -1.42 -17.21
C PRO A 168 -5.90 -2.08 -16.73
N ALA A 169 -6.37 -3.14 -17.39
CA ALA A 169 -7.58 -3.86 -16.98
C ALA A 169 -7.44 -4.69 -15.70
N LYS A 170 -6.20 -5.06 -15.32
CA LYS A 170 -5.90 -5.83 -14.10
C LYS A 170 -5.95 -4.93 -12.87
N GLN A 171 -6.59 -5.37 -11.80
CA GLN A 171 -6.73 -4.61 -10.56
C GLN A 171 -5.47 -4.72 -9.71
N THR A 172 -4.54 -3.80 -9.96
CA THR A 172 -3.26 -3.68 -9.24
C THR A 172 -3.03 -2.23 -8.79
N LEU A 173 -1.96 -2.01 -8.02
CA LEU A 173 -1.47 -0.67 -7.70
C LEU A 173 -1.26 0.19 -8.98
N GLU A 174 -0.68 -0.38 -10.03
CA GLU A 174 -0.47 0.33 -11.30
C GLU A 174 -1.77 0.85 -11.89
N ARG A 175 -2.85 0.06 -11.85
CA ARG A 175 -4.17 0.50 -12.33
C ARG A 175 -4.70 1.66 -11.50
N LEU A 176 -4.58 1.59 -10.18
CA LEU A 176 -4.99 2.66 -9.27
C LEU A 176 -4.28 3.97 -9.62
N VAL A 177 -2.94 3.91 -9.78
CA VAL A 177 -2.10 5.06 -10.14
C VAL A 177 -2.43 5.61 -11.51
N CYS A 178 -2.52 4.76 -12.54
CA CYS A 178 -2.86 5.20 -13.89
C CYS A 178 -4.25 5.86 -13.90
N SER A 179 -5.23 5.26 -13.22
CA SER A 179 -6.58 5.82 -13.12
C SER A 179 -6.58 7.20 -12.45
N ALA A 180 -5.82 7.40 -11.37
CA ALA A 180 -5.71 8.69 -10.70
C ALA A 180 -5.04 9.75 -11.57
N LEU A 181 -3.96 9.41 -12.27
CA LEU A 181 -3.29 10.32 -13.21
C LEU A 181 -4.22 10.75 -14.34
N CYS A 182 -5.01 9.83 -14.90
CA CYS A 182 -5.94 10.14 -15.98
C CYS A 182 -7.12 11.01 -15.50
N ALA A 183 -7.57 10.83 -14.27
CA ALA A 183 -8.59 11.69 -13.68
C ALA A 183 -8.06 13.11 -13.39
N ALA A 184 -6.83 13.21 -12.86
CA ALA A 184 -6.20 14.51 -12.61
C ALA A 184 -5.85 15.27 -13.89
N TYR A 185 -5.47 14.54 -14.95
CA TYR A 185 -4.98 15.11 -16.21
C TYR A 185 -5.51 14.37 -17.45
N PRO A 186 -6.80 14.56 -17.82
CA PRO A 186 -7.46 13.78 -18.87
C PRO A 186 -6.81 13.91 -20.26
N ASP A 187 -6.48 15.13 -20.70
CA ASP A 187 -5.85 15.36 -22.01
C ASP A 187 -4.50 14.66 -22.13
N ARG A 188 -3.79 14.59 -21.00
CA ARG A 188 -2.45 14.02 -20.91
C ARG A 188 -2.51 12.50 -20.84
N GLY A 189 -3.51 11.93 -20.15
CA GLY A 189 -3.87 10.52 -20.26
C GLY A 189 -4.19 10.11 -21.71
N ALA A 190 -4.95 10.93 -22.43
CA ALA A 190 -5.24 10.71 -23.85
C ALA A 190 -3.97 10.74 -24.74
N ALA A 191 -3.00 11.62 -24.45
CA ALA A 191 -1.72 11.65 -25.17
C ALA A 191 -0.90 10.37 -24.93
N VAL A 192 -0.85 9.87 -23.70
CA VAL A 192 -0.20 8.57 -23.38
C VAL A 192 -0.91 7.43 -24.11
N ALA A 193 -2.25 7.46 -24.17
CA ALA A 193 -3.03 6.48 -24.93
C ALA A 193 -2.65 6.47 -26.42
N ALA A 194 -2.60 7.64 -27.04
CA ALA A 194 -2.25 7.79 -28.45
C ALA A 194 -0.82 7.29 -28.71
N TRP A 195 0.13 7.60 -27.83
CA TRP A 195 1.49 7.12 -27.93
C TRP A 195 1.59 5.59 -27.83
N LEU A 196 0.89 4.98 -26.87
CA LEU A 196 0.86 3.52 -26.69
C LEU A 196 0.33 2.79 -27.94
N VAL A 197 -0.71 3.34 -28.58
CA VAL A 197 -1.32 2.82 -29.81
C VAL A 197 -0.40 2.98 -31.03
N ALA A 198 0.38 4.05 -31.09
CA ALA A 198 1.25 4.35 -32.24
C ALA A 198 2.50 3.45 -32.33
N ARG A 199 2.76 2.58 -31.35
CA ARG A 199 3.96 1.72 -31.33
C ARG A 199 3.86 0.59 -32.37
N PRO A 200 4.78 0.51 -33.36
CA PRO A 200 4.85 -0.66 -34.23
C PRO A 200 5.26 -1.89 -33.42
N ASP A 201 4.64 -3.04 -33.72
CA ASP A 201 4.92 -4.33 -33.09
C ASP A 201 4.93 -4.30 -31.55
N ALA A 202 4.00 -3.54 -30.96
CA ALA A 202 3.92 -3.36 -29.52
C ALA A 202 3.79 -4.72 -28.79
N PRO A 203 4.57 -4.96 -27.71
CA PRO A 203 4.38 -6.14 -26.90
C PRO A 203 2.98 -6.12 -26.25
N PRO A 204 2.42 -7.30 -25.88
CA PRO A 204 1.17 -7.37 -25.14
C PRO A 204 1.24 -6.48 -23.89
N PRO A 205 0.28 -5.57 -23.68
CA PRO A 205 0.41 -4.58 -22.62
C PRO A 205 0.04 -5.18 -21.26
N GLY A 206 0.99 -5.15 -20.31
CA GLY A 206 0.77 -5.49 -18.91
C GLY A 206 0.64 -4.24 -18.03
N PRO A 207 0.20 -4.38 -16.75
CA PRO A 207 -0.05 -3.23 -15.87
C PRO A 207 1.19 -2.34 -15.65
N LYS A 208 2.38 -2.94 -15.57
CA LYS A 208 3.64 -2.23 -15.36
C LYS A 208 4.04 -1.41 -16.57
N GLU A 209 3.89 -1.95 -17.77
CA GLU A 209 4.20 -1.25 -19.01
C GLU A 209 3.35 0.03 -19.16
N PHE A 210 2.07 -0.02 -18.77
CA PHE A 210 1.23 1.18 -18.70
C PHE A 210 1.71 2.18 -17.65
N ALA A 211 1.97 1.74 -16.41
CA ALA A 211 2.45 2.64 -15.36
C ALA A 211 3.77 3.31 -15.73
N TRP A 212 4.70 2.57 -16.35
CA TRP A 212 5.97 3.13 -16.83
C TRP A 212 5.78 4.09 -18.01
N SER A 213 4.77 3.87 -18.85
CA SER A 213 4.44 4.80 -19.93
C SER A 213 3.94 6.13 -19.39
N HIS A 214 3.07 6.08 -18.37
CA HIS A 214 2.69 7.28 -17.63
C HIS A 214 3.88 7.91 -16.92
N MET A 215 4.73 7.13 -16.23
CA MET A 215 5.94 7.64 -15.60
C MET A 215 6.86 8.35 -16.62
N ALA A 216 7.12 7.73 -17.77
CA ALA A 216 7.99 8.30 -18.81
C ALA A 216 7.42 9.60 -19.39
N GLY A 217 6.09 9.70 -19.54
CA GLY A 217 5.45 10.93 -20.00
C GLY A 217 5.42 12.06 -18.96
N TRP A 218 5.42 11.73 -17.65
CA TRP A 218 5.03 12.66 -16.58
C TRP A 218 6.14 12.99 -15.58
N TYR A 219 6.95 11.98 -15.32
CA TYR A 219 7.97 11.96 -14.30
C TYR A 219 9.27 11.41 -14.92
N ALA A 220 9.59 11.83 -16.15
CA ALA A 220 10.72 11.32 -16.93
C ALA A 220 12.07 11.41 -16.21
N SER A 221 12.21 12.35 -15.27
CA SER A 221 13.41 12.53 -14.45
C SER A 221 13.44 11.66 -13.19
N LYS A 222 12.47 10.76 -12.99
CA LYS A 222 12.27 10.00 -11.75
C LYS A 222 12.45 8.51 -12.02
N GLY A 223 13.16 7.82 -11.12
CA GLY A 223 13.16 6.35 -11.08
C GLY A 223 11.82 5.81 -10.56
N CYS A 224 11.56 4.51 -10.73
CA CYS A 224 10.28 3.88 -10.36
C CYS A 224 9.85 4.18 -8.91
N ASP A 225 10.73 4.00 -7.93
CA ASP A 225 10.41 4.29 -6.52
C ASP A 225 10.10 5.78 -6.28
N GLU A 226 10.83 6.68 -6.95
CA GLU A 226 10.62 8.11 -6.79
C GLU A 226 9.33 8.58 -7.49
N PHE A 227 8.96 7.93 -8.60
CA PHE A 227 7.68 8.15 -9.28
C PHE A 227 6.50 7.91 -8.34
N TYR A 228 6.42 6.74 -7.70
CA TYR A 228 5.32 6.43 -6.77
C TYR A 228 5.27 7.37 -5.56
N GLN A 229 6.42 7.84 -5.07
CA GLN A 229 6.47 8.85 -4.00
C GLN A 229 6.00 10.22 -4.49
N ALA A 230 6.36 10.62 -5.71
CA ALA A 230 6.06 11.93 -6.26
C ALA A 230 4.58 12.15 -6.56
N LEU A 231 3.80 11.10 -6.80
CA LEU A 231 2.35 11.18 -7.04
C LEU A 231 1.62 11.99 -5.97
N TRP A 232 2.06 11.89 -4.72
CA TRP A 232 1.44 12.53 -3.57
C TRP A 232 1.84 13.99 -3.36
N LYS A 233 2.84 14.48 -4.12
CA LYS A 233 3.28 15.87 -4.11
C LYS A 233 2.49 16.73 -5.08
N ASP A 234 1.85 16.11 -6.07
CA ASP A 234 0.93 16.76 -6.99
C ASP A 234 -0.48 16.74 -6.37
N ALA A 235 -1.02 17.92 -6.07
CA ALA A 235 -2.30 18.05 -5.36
C ALA A 235 -3.48 17.44 -6.13
N ALA A 236 -3.51 17.55 -7.46
CA ALA A 236 -4.60 17.01 -8.26
C ALA A 236 -4.55 15.48 -8.30
N VAL A 237 -3.34 14.91 -8.41
CA VAL A 237 -3.14 13.45 -8.38
C VAL A 237 -3.42 12.89 -6.99
N ALA A 238 -2.95 13.56 -5.93
CA ALA A 238 -3.20 13.16 -4.55
C ALA A 238 -4.70 13.12 -4.23
N GLU A 239 -5.48 14.12 -4.66
CA GLU A 239 -6.93 14.12 -4.50
C GLU A 239 -7.61 12.97 -5.27
N ALA A 240 -7.20 12.75 -6.53
CA ALA A 240 -7.72 11.64 -7.34
C ALA A 240 -7.38 10.25 -6.75
N LEU A 241 -6.20 10.11 -6.13
CA LEU A 241 -5.80 8.92 -5.38
C LEU A 241 -6.63 8.75 -4.12
N ARG A 242 -6.80 9.81 -3.32
CA ARG A 242 -7.62 9.82 -2.10
C ARG A 242 -9.02 9.30 -2.37
N GLN A 243 -9.72 9.86 -3.36
CA GLN A 243 -11.07 9.45 -3.72
C GLN A 243 -11.18 7.95 -4.06
N ARG A 244 -10.17 7.40 -4.75
CA ARG A 244 -10.16 5.97 -5.12
C ARG A 244 -9.85 5.07 -3.93
N LEU A 245 -8.90 5.47 -3.09
CA LEU A 245 -8.54 4.75 -1.87
C LEU A 245 -9.67 4.78 -0.84
N ASP A 246 -10.40 5.89 -0.75
CA ASP A 246 -11.61 6.04 0.04
C ASP A 246 -12.71 5.10 -0.44
N ALA A 247 -13.01 5.10 -1.75
CA ALA A 247 -13.96 4.17 -2.35
C ALA A 247 -13.58 2.68 -2.18
N ALA A 248 -12.29 2.39 -2.02
CA ALA A 248 -11.80 1.03 -1.73
C ALA A 248 -11.77 0.69 -0.22
N GLY A 249 -12.12 1.64 0.66
CA GLY A 249 -12.04 1.50 2.12
C GLY A 249 -10.61 1.54 2.68
N ALA A 250 -9.60 1.78 1.83
CA ALA A 250 -8.20 1.83 2.24
C ALA A 250 -7.87 3.10 3.01
N TRP A 251 -8.56 4.22 2.71
CA TRP A 251 -8.29 5.51 3.37
C TRP A 251 -8.56 5.46 4.87
N ASP A 252 -9.74 5.01 5.28
CA ASP A 252 -10.12 4.87 6.70
C ASP A 252 -9.16 3.97 7.50
N ILE A 253 -8.68 2.89 6.87
CA ILE A 253 -7.68 2.00 7.47
C ILE A 253 -6.41 2.77 7.79
N VAL A 254 -5.93 3.63 6.88
CA VAL A 254 -4.69 4.40 7.08
C VAL A 254 -4.90 5.57 8.03
N GLU A 255 -6.05 6.23 8.02
CA GLU A 255 -6.36 7.27 9.02
C GLU A 255 -6.36 6.69 10.45
N ALA A 256 -7.02 5.55 10.65
CA ALA A 256 -7.01 4.87 11.95
C ALA A 256 -5.60 4.36 12.35
N LEU A 257 -4.72 4.09 11.38
CA LEU A 257 -3.33 3.72 11.64
C LEU A 257 -2.55 4.89 12.24
N ILE A 258 -2.68 6.08 11.64
CA ILE A 258 -1.88 7.26 12.01
C ILE A 258 -2.43 8.02 13.21
N ALA A 259 -3.71 7.84 13.54
CA ALA A 259 -4.41 8.56 14.60
C ALA A 259 -4.06 8.11 16.04
N GLY A 260 -3.33 7.00 16.20
CA GLY A 260 -2.81 6.62 17.51
C GLY A 260 -1.33 6.35 17.49
#